data_AF-A0A1V4S0J9-F1
#
_entry.id   AF-A0A1V4S0J9-F1
#
_cell.length_a   1.000
_cell.length_b   1.000
_cell.length_c   1.000
_cell.angle_alpha   90.00
_cell.angle_beta   90.00
_cell.angle_gamma   90.00
#
_symmetry.space_group_name_H-M   'P 1'
#
loop_
_entity.id
_entity.type
_entity.pdbx_description
1 polymer ?
#
loop_
_entity_poly.entity_id
_entity_poly.type
_entity_poly.pdbx_seq_one_letter_code
_entity_poly.pdbx_strand_id
1 'polypeptide(L)'
;MTTVRRETGRELHVEEVMNAIADSFEEVFRVHFRDDQPDTWEQETISRLEVFRVHFRDDQPDTWEQETISRLIRERYTRESWIFSHKHPRSRMGIGRVKTRGGLLEVYLSLAGGSIENVVITGDFFSTPERINRIENALKWTSARKERIENSLASVWEEEMIYGIDVPTLTTAILKAKENQVRL
;
A
#
# COMPACT_ATOMS: atom_id res chain seq x y z
N MET A 1 0.97 -20.53 -10.47
CA MET A 1 2.29 -19.85 -10.50
C MET A 1 3.31 -20.78 -11.14
N THR A 2 4.21 -20.24 -11.95
CA THR A 2 5.35 -20.94 -12.58
C THR A 2 6.65 -20.20 -12.28
N THR A 3 7.80 -20.71 -12.70
CA THR A 3 9.11 -20.06 -12.51
C THR A 3 9.80 -19.82 -13.84
N VAL A 4 10.62 -18.77 -13.92
CA VAL A 4 11.44 -18.49 -15.12
C VAL A 4 12.28 -19.71 -15.51
N ARG A 5 12.85 -20.43 -14.52
CA ARG A 5 13.57 -21.71 -14.72
C ARG A 5 12.71 -22.76 -15.42
N ARG A 6 11.44 -22.91 -15.01
CA ARG A 6 10.54 -23.92 -15.59
C ARG A 6 10.11 -23.54 -17.00
N GLU A 7 9.80 -22.28 -17.25
CA GLU A 7 9.39 -21.80 -18.57
C GLU A 7 10.54 -21.81 -19.59
N THR A 8 11.77 -21.54 -19.13
CA THR A 8 12.97 -21.55 -19.99
C THR A 8 13.63 -22.92 -20.10
N GLY A 9 13.30 -23.86 -19.20
CA GLY A 9 13.94 -25.19 -19.12
C GLY A 9 15.42 -25.15 -18.70
N ARG A 10 15.92 -24.00 -18.22
CA ARG A 10 17.33 -23.76 -17.90
C ARG A 10 17.52 -23.47 -16.42
N GLU A 11 18.57 -24.01 -15.82
CA GLU A 11 19.06 -23.53 -14.53
C GLU A 11 19.64 -22.12 -14.73
N LEU A 12 19.00 -21.11 -14.13
CA LEU A 12 19.40 -19.71 -14.23
C LEU A 12 19.69 -19.16 -12.83
N HIS A 13 20.74 -18.35 -12.73
CA HIS A 13 21.02 -17.54 -11.54
C HIS A 13 20.18 -16.26 -11.56
N VAL A 14 19.83 -15.73 -10.38
CA VAL A 14 19.00 -14.50 -10.28
C VAL A 14 19.68 -13.32 -10.98
N GLU A 15 21.00 -13.22 -10.87
CA GLU A 15 21.78 -12.17 -11.54
C GLU A 15 21.65 -12.24 -13.07
N GLU A 16 21.68 -13.44 -13.66
CA GLU A 16 21.46 -13.63 -15.10
C GLU A 16 20.05 -13.16 -15.51
N VAL A 17 19.03 -13.43 -14.69
CA VAL A 17 17.66 -12.97 -14.93
C VAL A 17 17.55 -11.45 -14.79
N MET A 18 18.20 -10.86 -13.78
CA MET A 18 18.20 -9.41 -13.57
C MET A 18 18.88 -8.67 -14.71
N ASN A 19 20.04 -9.15 -15.17
CA ASN A 19 20.75 -8.58 -16.31
C ASN A 19 19.92 -8.71 -17.59
N ALA A 20 19.31 -9.86 -17.84
CA ALA A 20 18.43 -10.04 -19.01
C ALA A 20 17.21 -9.09 -18.98
N ILE A 21 16.66 -8.79 -17.80
CA ILE A 21 15.59 -7.78 -17.65
C ILE A 21 16.16 -6.39 -17.93
N ALA A 22 17.32 -6.05 -17.37
CA ALA A 22 17.98 -4.76 -17.61
C ALA A 22 18.25 -4.55 -19.11
N ASP A 23 18.85 -5.53 -19.79
CA ASP A 23 19.10 -5.51 -21.23
C ASP A 23 17.81 -5.33 -22.04
N SER A 24 16.73 -6.02 -21.66
CA SER A 24 15.42 -5.86 -22.31
C SER A 24 14.86 -4.45 -22.11
N PHE A 25 15.07 -3.84 -20.95
CA PHE A 25 14.69 -2.44 -20.71
C PHE A 25 15.53 -1.50 -21.58
N GLU A 26 16.84 -1.72 -21.68
CA GLU A 26 17.71 -0.97 -22.58
C GLU A 26 17.22 -1.02 -24.03
N GLU A 27 16.88 -2.20 -24.53
CA GLU A 27 16.42 -2.38 -25.90
C GLU A 27 15.05 -1.72 -26.15
N VAL A 28 14.07 -2.01 -25.28
CA VAL A 28 12.68 -1.56 -25.44
C VAL A 28 12.58 -0.04 -25.30
N PHE A 29 13.24 0.51 -24.29
CA PHE A 29 13.19 1.94 -24.00
C PHE A 29 14.31 2.73 -24.71
N ARG A 30 15.22 2.04 -25.42
CA ARG A 30 16.40 2.62 -26.09
C ARG A 30 17.26 3.43 -25.12
N VAL A 31 17.48 2.87 -23.94
CA VAL A 31 18.34 3.42 -22.89
C VAL A 31 19.57 2.53 -22.73
N HIS A 32 20.63 3.02 -22.08
CA HIS A 32 21.80 2.22 -21.73
C HIS A 32 22.20 2.52 -20.28
N PHE A 33 22.36 1.48 -19.47
CA PHE A 33 22.92 1.54 -18.12
C PHE A 33 24.45 1.67 -18.24
N ARG A 34 25.07 2.52 -17.40
CA ARG A 34 26.53 2.69 -17.34
C ARG A 34 26.99 2.77 -15.88
N ASP A 35 28.13 2.14 -15.58
CA ASP A 35 28.85 2.29 -14.31
C ASP A 35 29.60 3.64 -14.29
N ASP A 36 29.58 4.38 -13.17
CA ASP A 36 30.09 5.76 -13.12
C ASP A 36 30.94 6.11 -11.87
N GLN A 37 31.72 7.19 -11.97
CA GLN A 37 32.33 7.95 -10.86
C GLN A 37 32.39 9.46 -11.17
N PRO A 38 32.13 10.33 -10.17
CA PRO A 38 31.87 11.73 -10.47
C PRO A 38 33.10 12.59 -10.73
N ASP A 39 32.94 13.60 -11.60
CA ASP A 39 34.00 14.54 -11.99
C ASP A 39 33.80 15.99 -11.50
N THR A 40 34.81 16.84 -11.67
CA THR A 40 34.86 18.22 -11.14
C THR A 40 33.88 19.17 -11.84
N TRP A 41 33.30 18.75 -12.95
CA TRP A 41 32.38 19.54 -13.78
C TRP A 41 30.91 19.18 -13.50
N GLU A 42 30.60 17.94 -13.08
CA GLU A 42 29.34 17.58 -12.40
C GLU A 42 29.13 18.40 -11.12
N GLN A 43 30.23 18.79 -10.48
CA GLN A 43 30.24 19.67 -9.31
C GLN A 43 29.88 21.12 -9.65
N GLU A 44 30.26 21.65 -10.82
CA GLU A 44 29.98 23.05 -11.17
C GLU A 44 28.68 23.22 -11.96
N THR A 45 28.24 22.20 -12.68
CA THR A 45 27.03 22.26 -13.50
C THR A 45 26.10 21.06 -13.23
N ILE A 46 25.85 20.77 -11.97
CA ILE A 46 24.46 20.90 -11.49
C ILE A 46 24.08 22.39 -11.47
N SER A 47 25.02 23.29 -11.16
CA SER A 47 24.73 24.71 -10.93
C SER A 47 24.17 25.50 -12.12
N ARG A 48 24.11 24.90 -13.31
CA ARG A 48 23.27 25.37 -14.42
C ARG A 48 22.41 24.22 -14.95
N LEU A 49 21.38 23.85 -14.20
CA LEU A 49 20.18 23.10 -14.62
C LEU A 49 19.42 23.71 -15.83
N GLU A 50 20.06 24.48 -16.69
CA GLU A 50 19.41 25.20 -17.79
C GLU A 50 19.10 24.26 -18.97
N VAL A 51 17.82 24.24 -19.37
CA VAL A 51 17.27 23.73 -20.64
C VAL A 51 16.98 22.22 -20.70
N PHE A 52 16.17 21.76 -19.74
CA PHE A 52 15.49 20.47 -19.62
C PHE A 52 15.41 19.54 -20.87
N ARG A 53 16.15 18.43 -20.79
CA ARG A 53 15.76 17.07 -21.23
C ARG A 53 16.16 16.11 -20.11
N VAL A 54 15.18 15.45 -19.50
CA VAL A 54 15.35 14.72 -18.24
C VAL A 54 16.09 13.39 -18.47
N HIS A 55 17.20 13.22 -17.78
CA HIS A 55 17.97 11.98 -17.67
C HIS A 55 17.80 11.41 -16.27
N PHE A 56 17.46 10.13 -16.15
CA PHE A 56 17.47 9.44 -14.87
C PHE A 56 18.92 9.19 -14.45
N ARG A 57 19.27 9.65 -13.25
CA ARG A 57 20.56 9.38 -12.59
C ARG A 57 20.30 8.30 -11.55
N ASP A 58 21.09 7.25 -11.56
CA ASP A 58 21.11 6.35 -10.41
C ASP A 58 21.81 7.04 -9.25
N ASP A 59 21.19 6.91 -8.08
CA ASP A 59 21.65 7.51 -6.83
C ASP A 59 22.08 6.40 -5.88
N GLN A 60 23.11 6.67 -5.09
CA GLN A 60 23.48 5.83 -3.96
C GLN A 60 22.94 6.51 -2.72
N PRO A 61 22.35 5.78 -1.77
CA PRO A 61 21.81 6.42 -0.60
C PRO A 61 22.93 7.22 0.09
N ASP A 62 22.74 8.52 0.21
CA ASP A 62 23.69 9.39 0.89
C ASP A 62 23.77 9.04 2.39
N THR A 63 24.61 9.73 3.16
CA THR A 63 24.75 9.39 4.59
C THR A 63 23.41 9.51 5.35
N TRP A 64 22.60 10.51 5.02
CA TRP A 64 21.29 10.70 5.65
C TRP A 64 20.27 9.62 5.20
N GLU A 65 20.30 9.21 3.94
CA GLU A 65 19.47 8.14 3.42
C GLU A 65 19.87 6.79 4.01
N GLN A 66 21.17 6.50 4.14
CA GLN A 66 21.70 5.32 4.82
C GLN A 66 21.28 5.27 6.30
N GLU A 67 21.34 6.40 7.00
CA GLU A 67 20.85 6.52 8.37
C GLU A 67 19.33 6.32 8.44
N THR A 68 18.59 6.86 7.47
CA THR A 68 17.14 6.70 7.38
C THR A 68 16.74 5.26 7.09
N ILE A 69 17.44 4.58 6.17
CA ILE A 69 17.29 3.15 5.88
C ILE A 69 17.55 2.35 7.16
N SER A 70 18.68 2.60 7.83
CA SER A 70 19.06 1.91 9.06
C SER A 70 18.03 2.11 10.18
N ARG A 71 17.50 3.33 10.31
CA ARG A 71 16.43 3.65 11.24
C ARG A 71 15.15 2.90 10.91
N LEU A 72 14.71 2.91 9.64
CA LEU A 72 13.51 2.23 9.19
C LEU A 72 13.61 0.71 9.36
N ILE A 73 14.78 0.12 9.09
CA ILE A 73 15.06 -1.29 9.38
C ILE A 73 14.79 -1.56 10.87
N ARG A 74 15.47 -0.82 11.77
CA ARG A 74 15.40 -1.02 13.23
C ARG A 74 14.03 -0.70 13.85
N GLU A 75 13.32 0.28 13.32
CA GLU A 75 12.12 0.85 13.94
C GLU A 75 10.82 0.38 13.31
N ARG A 76 10.88 -0.14 12.08
CA ARG A 76 9.70 -0.50 11.31
C ARG A 76 9.84 -1.89 10.71
N TYR A 77 10.71 -2.06 9.73
CA TYR A 77 10.68 -3.25 8.87
C TYR A 77 11.14 -4.54 9.55
N THR A 78 11.90 -4.48 10.66
CA THR A 78 12.22 -5.66 11.48
C THR A 78 11.46 -5.73 12.80
N ARG A 79 10.67 -4.70 13.15
CA ARG A 79 9.95 -4.71 14.42
C ARG A 79 8.73 -5.61 14.36
N GLU A 80 8.65 -6.56 15.28
CA GLU A 80 7.48 -7.42 15.45
C GLU A 80 6.18 -6.62 15.65
N SER A 81 6.24 -5.51 16.41
CA SER A 81 5.08 -4.65 16.61
C SER A 81 4.56 -3.98 15.34
N TRP A 82 5.40 -3.88 14.30
CA TRP A 82 5.03 -3.40 12.97
C TRP A 82 4.58 -4.55 12.07
N ILE A 83 5.37 -5.63 11.99
CA ILE A 83 5.09 -6.82 11.18
C ILE A 83 3.77 -7.47 11.60
N PHE A 84 3.58 -7.63 12.91
CA PHE A 84 2.40 -8.20 13.54
C PHE A 84 1.56 -7.11 14.21
N SER A 85 1.61 -5.88 13.70
CA SER A 85 0.71 -4.81 14.13
C SER A 85 -0.72 -5.25 13.84
N HIS A 86 -1.33 -5.94 14.80
CA HIS A 86 -2.74 -6.26 14.74
C HIS A 86 -3.44 -4.94 14.97
N LYS A 87 -3.88 -4.30 13.88
CA LYS A 87 -4.84 -3.19 13.91
C LYS A 87 -6.21 -3.70 14.39
N HIS A 88 -6.27 -4.47 15.46
CA HIS A 88 -7.50 -5.04 16.00
C HIS A 88 -7.57 -4.69 17.48
N PRO A 89 -8.43 -3.75 17.89
CA PRO A 89 -8.71 -3.52 19.29
C PRO A 89 -9.01 -4.81 20.06
N ARG A 90 -8.54 -4.87 21.30
CA ARG A 90 -8.50 -6.08 22.13
C ARG A 90 -9.84 -6.60 22.65
N SER A 91 -10.99 -5.97 22.35
CA SER A 91 -12.28 -6.45 22.82
C SER A 91 -13.47 -6.12 21.92
N ARG A 92 -14.41 -7.07 21.82
CA ARG A 92 -15.76 -6.96 21.23
C ARG A 92 -15.84 -6.45 19.78
N MET A 93 -14.91 -6.89 18.93
CA MET A 93 -14.98 -6.64 17.49
C MET A 93 -15.86 -7.67 16.78
N GLY A 94 -16.64 -7.20 15.81
CA GLY A 94 -17.24 -8.04 14.79
C GLY A 94 -16.42 -7.97 13.49
N ILE A 95 -16.44 -9.05 12.71
CA ILE A 95 -15.58 -9.22 11.53
C ILE A 95 -16.45 -9.45 10.29
N GLY A 96 -16.21 -8.66 9.24
CA GLY A 96 -16.90 -8.73 7.97
C GLY A 96 -15.91 -9.00 6.85
N ARG A 97 -16.02 -10.18 6.21
CA ARG A 97 -15.15 -10.58 5.10
C ARG A 97 -15.94 -10.63 3.81
N VAL A 98 -15.46 -9.95 2.78
CA VAL A 98 -16.08 -9.90 1.46
C VAL A 98 -15.01 -10.04 0.40
N LYS A 99 -15.15 -11.03 -0.50
CA LYS A 99 -14.33 -11.10 -1.71
C LYS A 99 -14.89 -10.12 -2.73
N THR A 100 -14.05 -9.22 -3.20
CA THR A 100 -14.39 -8.18 -4.18
C THR A 100 -13.55 -8.35 -5.44
N ARG A 101 -13.80 -7.52 -6.47
CA ARG A 101 -12.95 -7.46 -7.67
C ARG A 101 -11.57 -6.89 -7.36
N GLY A 102 -11.46 -6.00 -6.38
CA GLY A 102 -10.21 -5.39 -5.93
C GLY A 102 -9.38 -6.24 -4.97
N GLY A 103 -9.93 -7.36 -4.48
CA GLY A 103 -9.32 -8.18 -3.43
C GLY A 103 -10.34 -8.66 -2.37
N LEU A 104 -9.90 -9.52 -1.46
CA LEU A 104 -10.47 -9.70 -0.13
C LEU A 104 -10.47 -8.37 0.66
N LEU A 105 -11.65 -7.96 1.06
CA LEU A 105 -11.90 -6.87 1.99
C LEU A 105 -12.28 -7.46 3.35
N GLU A 106 -11.55 -7.09 4.39
CA GLU A 106 -11.81 -7.44 5.78
C GLU A 106 -12.06 -6.18 6.60
N VAL A 107 -13.23 -6.10 7.22
CA VAL A 107 -13.62 -5.01 8.11
C VAL A 107 -13.74 -5.55 9.52
N TYR A 108 -13.05 -4.91 10.44
CA TYR A 108 -13.18 -5.16 11.85
C TYR A 108 -13.83 -3.94 12.49
N LEU A 109 -14.87 -4.11 13.29
CA LEU A 109 -15.52 -2.97 13.96
C LEU A 109 -15.93 -3.25 15.39
N SER A 110 -15.87 -2.23 16.24
CA SER A 110 -16.48 -2.19 17.57
C SER A 110 -17.59 -1.15 17.61
N LEU A 111 -18.65 -1.46 18.37
CA LEU A 111 -19.77 -0.54 18.59
C LEU A 111 -19.81 -0.06 20.03
N ALA A 112 -20.07 1.23 20.22
CA ALA A 112 -20.52 1.83 21.47
C ALA A 112 -22.02 2.11 21.34
N GLY A 113 -22.84 1.20 21.89
CA GLY A 113 -24.29 1.22 21.68
C GLY A 113 -24.65 1.00 20.22
N GLY A 114 -25.21 2.02 19.56
CA GLY A 114 -25.61 1.99 18.15
C GLY A 114 -24.62 2.64 17.19
N SER A 115 -23.48 3.12 17.67
CA SER A 115 -22.49 3.89 16.90
C SER A 115 -21.18 3.14 16.78
N ILE A 116 -20.50 3.33 15.64
CA ILE A 116 -19.20 2.75 15.34
C ILE A 116 -18.15 3.47 16.20
N GLU A 117 -17.57 2.76 17.16
CA GLU A 117 -16.54 3.32 18.04
C GLU A 117 -15.18 3.22 17.37
N ASN A 118 -14.86 2.05 16.80
CA ASN A 118 -13.67 1.81 16.01
C ASN A 118 -14.04 1.00 14.77
N VAL A 119 -13.37 1.29 13.65
CA VAL A 119 -13.41 0.51 12.43
C VAL A 119 -11.99 0.40 11.89
N VAL A 120 -11.63 -0.79 11.42
CA VAL A 120 -10.36 -1.04 10.75
C VAL A 120 -10.65 -1.79 9.46
N ILE A 121 -10.13 -1.26 8.37
CA ILE A 121 -10.28 -1.81 7.02
C ILE A 121 -8.92 -2.38 6.60
N THR A 122 -8.88 -3.68 6.29
CA THR A 122 -7.68 -4.40 5.89
C THR A 122 -8.01 -5.44 4.83
N GLY A 123 -7.00 -6.04 4.20
CA GLY A 123 -7.16 -7.00 3.13
C GLY A 123 -6.06 -6.93 2.08
N ASP A 124 -6.25 -7.61 0.96
CA ASP A 124 -5.33 -7.67 -0.18
C ASP A 124 -5.79 -6.73 -1.33
N PHE A 125 -6.32 -5.55 -0.98
CA PHE A 125 -6.75 -4.52 -1.94
C PHE A 125 -5.68 -3.45 -2.18
N PHE A 126 -5.80 -2.72 -3.28
CA PHE A 126 -4.92 -1.57 -3.58
C PHE A 126 -5.57 -0.25 -3.15
N SER A 127 -4.93 0.46 -2.23
CA SER A 127 -5.28 1.83 -1.79
C SER A 127 -4.07 2.46 -1.07
N THR A 128 -4.17 3.74 -0.72
CA THR A 128 -3.16 4.42 0.10
C THR A 128 -3.58 4.44 1.58
N PRO A 129 -2.63 4.44 2.53
CA PRO A 129 -2.96 4.54 3.95
C PRO A 129 -3.79 5.79 4.29
N GLU A 130 -3.54 6.90 3.60
CA GLU A 130 -4.27 8.16 3.79
C GLU A 130 -5.76 8.04 3.42
N ARG A 131 -6.05 7.42 2.27
CA ARG A 131 -7.42 7.16 1.80
C ARG A 131 -8.18 6.26 2.77
N ILE A 132 -7.55 5.18 3.23
CA ILE A 132 -8.15 4.28 4.22
C ILE A 132 -8.41 4.99 5.54
N ASN A 133 -7.43 5.74 6.07
CA ASN A 133 -7.59 6.48 7.31
C ASN A 133 -8.72 7.52 7.21
N ARG A 134 -8.89 8.17 6.05
CA ARG A 134 -9.98 9.14 5.82
C ARG A 134 -11.35 8.47 5.92
N ILE A 135 -11.51 7.28 5.33
CA ILE A 135 -12.71 6.47 5.43
C ILE A 135 -12.96 6.03 6.89
N GLU A 136 -11.95 5.47 7.56
CA GLU A 136 -12.06 5.00 8.95
C GLU A 136 -12.45 6.14 9.90
N ASN A 137 -11.87 7.33 9.72
CA ASN A 137 -12.19 8.51 10.51
C ASN A 137 -13.62 9.02 10.24
N ALA A 138 -14.09 9.02 8.99
CA ALA A 138 -15.45 9.41 8.66
C ALA A 138 -16.50 8.49 9.30
N LEU A 139 -16.19 7.19 9.36
CA LEU A 139 -17.06 6.18 9.98
C LEU A 139 -17.06 6.24 11.51
N LYS A 140 -16.01 6.79 12.13
CA LYS A 140 -15.92 6.90 13.59
C LYS A 140 -17.08 7.74 14.13
N TRP A 141 -17.73 7.23 15.17
CA TRP A 141 -18.96 7.76 15.79
C TRP A 141 -20.19 7.82 14.88
N THR A 142 -20.12 7.29 13.66
CA THR A 142 -21.28 7.17 12.78
C THR A 142 -22.20 6.07 13.28
N SER A 143 -23.51 6.30 13.21
CA SER A 143 -24.51 5.27 13.55
C SER A 143 -24.34 4.06 12.62
N ALA A 144 -24.34 2.85 13.19
CA ALA A 144 -24.16 1.59 12.46
C ALA A 144 -25.42 1.16 11.68
N ARG A 145 -26.19 2.12 11.15
CA ARG A 145 -27.33 1.92 10.25
C ARG A 145 -26.87 2.09 8.81
N LYS A 146 -27.41 1.29 7.90
CA LYS A 146 -26.99 1.26 6.49
C LYS A 146 -26.95 2.65 5.86
N GLU A 147 -28.03 3.41 6.02
CA GLU A 147 -28.17 4.73 5.41
C GLU A 147 -27.16 5.73 5.98
N ARG A 148 -26.82 5.62 7.27
CA ARG A 148 -25.85 6.51 7.91
C ARG A 148 -24.42 6.17 7.50
N ILE A 149 -24.12 4.89 7.33
CA ILE A 149 -22.83 4.42 6.80
C ILE A 149 -22.67 4.90 5.36
N GLU A 150 -23.65 4.66 4.49
CA GLU A 150 -23.60 5.08 3.08
C GLU A 150 -23.41 6.59 2.94
N ASN A 151 -24.16 7.38 3.71
CA ASN A 151 -24.01 8.85 3.70
C ASN A 151 -22.64 9.31 4.19
N SER A 152 -22.12 8.70 5.27
CA SER A 152 -20.79 9.02 5.79
C SER A 152 -19.70 8.69 4.77
N LEU A 153 -19.76 7.49 4.17
CA LEU A 153 -18.84 7.09 3.12
C LEU A 153 -18.91 8.02 1.91
N ALA A 154 -20.12 8.31 1.42
CA ALA A 154 -20.32 9.19 0.27
C ALA A 154 -19.77 10.61 0.49
N SER A 155 -19.78 11.11 1.73
CA SER A 155 -19.26 12.45 2.05
C SER A 155 -17.75 12.61 1.89
N VAL A 156 -17.00 11.50 1.98
CA VAL A 156 -15.55 11.48 1.81
C VAL A 156 -15.12 10.74 0.55
N TRP A 157 -16.07 10.12 -0.18
CA TRP A 157 -15.77 9.24 -1.29
C TRP A 157 -15.18 9.99 -2.49
N GLU A 158 -14.07 9.46 -2.99
CA GLU A 158 -13.38 9.93 -4.20
C GLU A 158 -13.25 8.73 -5.14
N GLU A 159 -13.14 9.02 -6.44
CA GLU A 159 -13.02 7.98 -7.45
C GLU A 159 -11.80 7.10 -7.20
N GLU A 160 -12.00 5.78 -7.30
CA GLU A 160 -10.98 4.75 -7.06
C GLU A 160 -10.26 4.88 -5.70
N MET A 161 -10.95 5.36 -4.66
CA MET A 161 -10.34 5.44 -3.33
C MET A 161 -9.80 4.09 -2.84
N ILE A 162 -10.52 3.01 -3.18
CA ILE A 162 -10.03 1.64 -3.11
C ILE A 162 -10.27 1.01 -4.48
N TYR A 163 -9.20 0.54 -5.13
CA TYR A 163 -9.30 0.01 -6.50
C TYR A 163 -10.25 -1.19 -6.55
N GLY A 164 -11.25 -1.14 -7.43
CA GLY A 164 -12.21 -2.24 -7.64
C GLY A 164 -13.22 -2.45 -6.50
N ILE A 165 -13.38 -1.48 -5.58
CA ILE A 165 -14.38 -1.51 -4.50
C ILE A 165 -15.20 -0.22 -4.51
N ASP A 166 -16.52 -0.34 -4.44
CA ASP A 166 -17.46 0.78 -4.37
C ASP A 166 -18.06 0.96 -2.96
N VAL A 167 -18.75 2.09 -2.74
CA VAL A 167 -19.42 2.41 -1.47
C VAL A 167 -20.41 1.32 -1.03
N PRO A 168 -21.28 0.76 -1.91
CA PRO A 168 -22.17 -0.33 -1.54
C PRO A 168 -21.45 -1.60 -1.06
N THR A 169 -20.36 -1.99 -1.74
CA THR A 169 -19.57 -3.17 -1.36
C THR A 169 -18.92 -2.97 0.01
N LEU A 170 -18.32 -1.80 0.25
CA LEU A 170 -17.74 -1.48 1.56
C LEU A 170 -18.80 -1.42 2.66
N THR A 171 -19.96 -0.84 2.39
CA THR A 171 -21.09 -0.81 3.33
C THR A 171 -21.55 -2.22 3.67
N THR A 172 -21.63 -3.12 2.69
CA THR A 172 -21.97 -4.52 2.91
C THR A 172 -20.95 -5.21 3.82
N ALA A 173 -19.66 -4.96 3.64
CA ALA A 173 -18.62 -5.50 4.52
C ALA A 173 -18.74 -4.99 5.97
N ILE A 174 -19.04 -3.69 6.14
CA ILE A 174 -19.28 -3.09 7.47
C ILE A 174 -20.52 -3.69 8.13
N LEU A 175 -21.62 -3.89 7.38
CA LEU A 175 -22.83 -4.49 7.93
C LEU A 175 -22.61 -5.95 8.35
N LYS A 176 -21.87 -6.74 7.55
CA LYS A 176 -21.47 -8.10 7.95
C LYS A 176 -20.63 -8.10 9.22
N ALA A 177 -19.70 -7.16 9.33
CA ALA A 177 -18.89 -7.02 10.54
C ALA A 177 -19.77 -6.70 11.76
N LYS A 178 -20.80 -5.87 11.61
CA LYS A 178 -21.76 -5.56 12.67
C LYS A 178 -22.58 -6.79 13.07
N GLU A 179 -23.06 -7.58 12.11
CA GLU A 179 -23.82 -8.81 12.38
C GLU A 179 -23.01 -9.83 13.17
N ASN A 180 -21.72 -9.93 12.84
CA ASN A 180 -20.78 -10.85 13.48
C ASN A 180 -20.19 -10.31 14.79
N GLN A 181 -20.68 -9.18 15.31
CA GLN A 181 -20.25 -8.68 16.61
C GLN A 181 -20.78 -9.61 17.70
N VAL A 182 -19.88 -10.17 18.51
CA VAL A 182 -20.25 -11.02 19.64
C VAL A 182 -21.10 -10.19 20.62
N ARG A 183 -22.40 -10.47 20.65
CA ARG A 183 -23.32 -9.94 21.65
C ARG A 183 -23.19 -10.76 22.93
N LEU A 184 -22.99 -10.10 24.06
CA LEU A 184 -23.26 -10.66 25.39
C LEU A 184 -24.75 -10.46 25.69
#